data_AF-A0A0M8SSN5-F1
#
_entry.id   AF-A0A0M8SSN5-F1
#
_cell.length_a   1.000
_cell.length_b   1.000
_cell.length_c   1.000
_cell.angle_alpha   90.00
_cell.angle_beta   90.00
_cell.angle_gamma   90.00
#
_symmetry.space_group_name_H-M   'P 1'
#
loop_
_entity.id
_entity.type
_entity.pdbx_description
1 polymer ?
#
loop_
_entity_poly.entity_id
_entity_poly.type
_entity_poly.pdbx_seq_one_letter_code
_entity_poly.pdbx_strand_id
1 'polypeptide(L)'
;MDQRAIERQAVIRTLIDSDALTLEQARAAFRALLDVTASAQTGPDVTSYGYGMDLPREVVDAEYQGREAVGYDLDGTLLDALRPASA
;
A
#
# COMPACT_ATOMS: atom_id res chain seq x y z
N MET A 1 -5.35 -18.55 -4.66
CA MET A 1 -5.09 -17.52 -3.64
C MET A 1 -4.48 -18.19 -2.41
N ASP A 2 -3.51 -17.56 -1.76
CA ASP A 2 -2.87 -18.06 -0.54
C ASP A 2 -3.89 -18.08 0.62
N GLN A 3 -4.11 -19.26 1.22
CA GLN A 3 -5.05 -19.46 2.34
C GLN A 3 -4.72 -18.53 3.52
N ARG A 4 -3.43 -18.28 3.78
CA ARG A 4 -3.00 -17.36 4.85
C ARG A 4 -3.33 -15.91 4.53
N ALA A 5 -3.33 -15.52 3.26
CA ALA A 5 -3.74 -14.18 2.85
C ALA A 5 -5.26 -13.98 3.04
N ILE A 6 -6.05 -15.00 2.71
CA ILE A 6 -7.51 -14.99 2.90
C ILE A 6 -7.87 -14.85 4.39
N GLU A 7 -7.24 -15.66 5.26
CA GLU A 7 -7.47 -15.62 6.70
C GLU A 7 -7.09 -14.27 7.31
N ARG A 8 -5.94 -13.70 6.91
CA ARG A 8 -5.52 -12.35 7.34
C ARG A 8 -6.53 -11.29 6.91
N GLN A 9 -7.02 -11.33 5.67
CA GLN A 9 -8.00 -10.36 5.19
C GLN A 9 -9.34 -10.47 5.93
N ALA A 10 -9.77 -11.68 6.29
CA ALA A 10 -10.98 -11.86 7.09
C ALA A 10 -10.85 -11.21 8.48
N VAL A 11 -9.73 -11.43 9.16
CA VAL A 11 -9.46 -10.81 10.48
C VAL A 11 -9.42 -9.28 10.40
N ILE A 12 -8.73 -8.73 9.40
CA ILE A 12 -8.63 -7.27 9.22
C ILE A 12 -10.03 -6.66 9.02
N ARG A 13 -10.89 -7.29 8.20
CA ARG A 13 -12.27 -6.81 8.00
C ARG A 13 -13.07 -6.84 9.29
N THR A 14 -13.00 -7.94 10.05
CA THR A 14 -13.66 -8.02 11.36
C THR A 14 -13.20 -6.93 12.32
N LEU A 15 -11.92 -6.55 12.31
CA LEU A 15 -11.40 -5.46 13.14
C LEU A 15 -11.90 -4.09 12.69
N ILE A 16 -11.95 -3.83 11.38
CA ILE A 16 -12.48 -2.59 10.80
C ILE A 16 -13.96 -2.42 11.12
N ASP A 17 -14.74 -3.50 10.99
CA ASP A 17 -16.18 -3.50 11.23
C ASP A 17 -16.55 -3.55 12.72
N SER A 18 -15.57 -3.66 13.62
CA SER A 18 -15.81 -3.71 15.06
C SER A 18 -16.00 -2.32 15.66
N ASP A 19 -16.96 -2.20 16.58
CA ASP A 19 -17.15 -0.98 17.40
C ASP A 19 -15.99 -0.72 18.38
N ALA A 20 -15.04 -1.65 18.47
CA ALA A 20 -13.86 -1.54 19.33
C ALA A 20 -12.75 -0.68 18.71
N LEU A 21 -12.81 -0.39 17.41
CA LEU A 21 -11.79 0.42 16.73
C LEU A 21 -11.98 1.90 17.09
N THR A 22 -11.07 2.43 17.89
CA THR A 22 -11.11 3.86 18.23
C THR A 22 -10.66 4.72 17.05
N LEU A 23 -11.11 5.98 17.03
CA LEU A 23 -10.69 6.96 16.01
C LEU A 23 -9.17 7.17 16.00
N GLU A 24 -8.53 7.12 17.17
CA GLU A 24 -7.08 7.27 17.29
C GLU A 24 -6.33 6.09 16.64
N GLN A 25 -6.78 4.85 16.90
CA GLN A 25 -6.22 3.66 16.26
C GLN A 25 -6.44 3.67 14.75
N ALA A 26 -7.62 4.08 14.29
CA ALA A 26 -7.89 4.23 12.86
C ALA A 26 -6.95 5.25 12.20
N ARG A 27 -6.76 6.43 12.82
CA ARG A 27 -5.82 7.46 12.34
C ARG A 27 -4.38 6.96 12.31
N ALA A 28 -3.94 6.25 13.35
CA ALA A 28 -2.60 5.67 13.39
C ALA A 28 -2.41 4.62 12.29
N ALA A 29 -3.40 3.75 12.07
CA ALA A 29 -3.38 2.76 11.00
C ALA A 29 -3.32 3.40 9.61
N PHE A 30 -4.10 4.47 9.37
CA PHE A 30 -4.04 5.21 8.10
C PHE A 30 -2.68 5.89 7.89
N ARG A 31 -2.07 6.47 8.93
CA ARG A 31 -0.71 7.04 8.82
C ARG A 31 0.32 5.96 8.49
N ALA A 32 0.27 4.82 9.19
CA ALA A 32 1.16 3.70 8.91
C ALA A 32 0.98 3.15 7.48
N LEU A 33 -0.25 3.14 6.97
CA LEU A 33 -0.54 2.76 5.59
C LEU A 33 0.13 3.73 4.60
N LEU A 34 0.00 5.04 4.83
CA LEU A 34 0.65 6.08 4.03
C LEU A 34 2.18 5.97 4.06
N ASP A 35 2.76 5.69 5.22
CA ASP A 35 4.22 5.51 5.35
C ASP A 35 4.70 4.29 4.54
N VAL A 36 3.95 3.18 4.59
CA VAL A 36 4.28 1.96 3.83
C VAL A 36 4.17 2.23 2.32
N THR A 37 3.12 2.91 1.86
CA THR A 37 2.97 3.18 0.42
C THR A 37 3.94 4.22 -0.10
N ALA A 38 4.23 5.27 0.68
CA ALA A 38 5.31 6.21 0.37
C ALA A 38 6.65 5.47 0.27
N SER A 39 6.94 4.54 1.18
CA SER A 39 8.17 3.73 1.10
C SER A 39 8.22 2.84 -0.14
N ALA A 40 7.06 2.35 -0.61
CA ALA A 40 6.97 1.56 -1.84
C ALA A 40 7.20 2.42 -3.10
N GLN A 41 6.78 3.70 -3.06
CA GLN A 41 7.09 4.69 -4.11
C GLN A 41 8.57 5.08 -4.10
N THR A 42 9.21 5.16 -2.93
CA THR A 42 10.63 5.54 -2.78
C THR A 42 11.57 4.34 -2.72
N GLY A 43 11.16 3.18 -3.24
CA GLY A 43 11.97 1.96 -3.20
C GLY A 43 13.39 2.17 -3.77
N PRO A 44 14.37 1.32 -3.39
CA PRO A 44 15.75 1.51 -3.77
C PRO A 44 15.89 1.60 -5.30
N ASP A 45 16.83 2.45 -5.73
CA ASP A 45 17.18 2.55 -7.14
C ASP A 45 17.38 1.14 -7.69
N VAL A 46 16.70 0.86 -8.78
CA VAL A 46 16.67 -0.41 -9.49
C VAL A 46 18.09 -0.90 -9.85
N THR A 47 19.08 -0.01 -9.84
CA THR A 47 20.52 -0.32 -9.85
C THR A 47 20.97 -1.25 -8.70
N SER A 48 20.19 -1.37 -7.63
CA SER A 48 20.40 -2.29 -6.51
C SER A 48 20.00 -3.75 -6.81
N TYR A 49 19.27 -4.01 -7.89
CA TYR A 49 18.87 -5.36 -8.30
C TYR A 49 20.03 -6.22 -8.83
N GLY A 50 21.26 -5.70 -8.86
CA GLY A 50 22.43 -6.55 -9.02
C GLY A 50 23.77 -5.82 -9.04
N TYR A 51 24.54 -5.97 -7.95
CA TYR A 51 25.93 -6.38 -8.15
C TYR A 51 25.91 -7.90 -8.39
N GLY A 52 25.79 -8.34 -9.65
CA GLY A 52 25.96 -9.74 -10.06
C GLY A 52 24.73 -10.53 -10.55
N MET A 53 23.58 -9.88 -10.76
CA MET A 53 22.39 -10.50 -11.40
C MET A 53 21.99 -9.66 -12.62
N ASP A 54 22.08 -10.23 -13.82
CA ASP A 54 21.58 -9.59 -15.06
C ASP A 54 20.07 -9.78 -15.17
N LEU A 55 19.30 -8.85 -14.62
CA LEU A 55 17.87 -8.74 -14.90
C LEU A 55 17.63 -7.83 -16.11
N PRO A 56 16.72 -8.18 -17.04
CA PRO A 56 16.36 -7.29 -18.13
C PRO A 56 15.79 -5.97 -17.62
N ARG A 57 16.15 -4.87 -18.26
CA ARG A 57 15.69 -3.52 -17.91
C ARG A 57 14.16 -3.42 -17.88
N GLU A 58 13.49 -4.15 -18.73
CA GLU A 58 12.03 -4.15 -18.84
C GLU A 58 11.36 -4.69 -17.58
N VAL A 59 11.95 -5.69 -16.92
CA VAL A 59 11.44 -6.27 -15.66
C VAL A 59 11.52 -5.25 -14.53
N VAL A 60 12.67 -4.58 -14.50
CA VAL A 60 13.07 -3.59 -13.52
C VAL A 60 12.20 -2.33 -13.63
N ASP A 61 11.99 -1.83 -14.85
CA ASP A 61 11.11 -0.69 -15.14
C ASP A 61 9.64 -1.02 -14.84
N ALA A 62 9.17 -2.23 -15.19
CA ALA A 62 7.81 -2.68 -14.91
C ALA A 62 7.54 -2.81 -13.40
N GLU A 63 8.52 -3.26 -12.62
CA GLU A 63 8.41 -3.35 -11.17
C GLU A 63 8.31 -1.95 -10.52
N TYR A 64 9.08 -0.98 -11.00
CA TYR A 64 9.00 0.40 -10.52
C TYR A 64 7.63 1.02 -10.83
N GLN A 65 7.17 0.91 -12.08
CA GLN A 65 5.87 1.42 -12.51
C GLN A 65 4.71 0.79 -11.72
N GLY A 66 4.78 -0.51 -11.45
CA GLY A 66 3.76 -1.20 -10.65
C GLY A 66 3.66 -0.67 -9.22
N ARG A 67 4.80 -0.38 -8.58
CA ARG A 67 4.83 0.18 -7.21
C ARG A 67 4.33 1.61 -7.16
N GLU A 68 4.75 2.43 -8.11
CA GLU A 68 4.33 3.82 -8.22
C GLU A 68 2.81 3.93 -8.44
N ALA A 69 2.25 3.12 -9.35
CA ALA A 69 0.81 3.07 -9.60
C ALA A 69 0.00 2.71 -8.35
N VAL A 70 0.43 1.68 -7.60
CA VAL A 70 -0.26 1.28 -6.35
C VAL A 70 -0.27 2.40 -5.31
N GLY A 71 0.83 3.15 -5.20
CA GLY A 71 0.89 4.31 -4.31
C GLY A 71 -0.09 5.41 -4.72
N TYR A 72 -0.11 5.80 -6.00
CA TYR A 72 -1.03 6.83 -6.49
C TYR A 72 -2.50 6.43 -6.37
N ASP A 73 -2.84 5.18 -6.66
CA ASP A 73 -4.22 4.68 -6.54
C ASP A 73 -4.72 4.72 -5.10
N LEU A 74 -3.86 4.39 -4.13
CA LEU A 74 -4.20 4.49 -2.72
C LEU A 74 -4.40 5.94 -2.30
N ASP A 75 -3.48 6.84 -2.65
CA ASP A 75 -3.56 8.26 -2.32
C ASP A 75 -4.84 8.87 -2.87
N GLY A 76 -5.19 8.57 -4.13
CA GLY A 76 -6.44 8.99 -4.77
C GLY A 76 -7.67 8.48 -4.02
N THR A 77 -7.71 7.19 -3.71
CA THR A 77 -8.83 6.56 -2.97
C THR A 77 -9.01 7.18 -1.58
N LEU A 78 -7.92 7.44 -0.87
CA LEU A 78 -7.96 8.08 0.45
C LEU A 78 -8.45 9.52 0.37
N LEU A 79 -7.97 10.29 -0.62
CA LEU A 79 -8.43 11.66 -0.83
C LEU A 79 -9.93 11.70 -1.12
N ASP A 80 -10.44 10.79 -1.93
CA ASP A 80 -11.87 10.71 -2.24
C ASP A 80 -12.70 10.28 -1.03
N ALA A 81 -12.20 9.35 -0.21
CA ALA A 81 -12.88 8.91 1.01
C ALA A 81 -12.88 9.96 2.14
N LEU A 82 -11.84 10.79 2.21
CA LEU A 82 -11.66 11.79 3.28
C LEU A 82 -12.20 13.18 2.91
N ARG A 83 -12.37 13.47 1.62
CA ARG A 83 -13.00 14.72 1.19
C ARG A 83 -14.45 14.74 1.68
N PRO A 84 -14.88 15.82 2.34
CA PRO A 84 -16.30 15.95 2.68
C PRO A 84 -17.09 15.90 1.37
N ALA A 85 -18.15 15.09 1.34
CA ALA A 85 -19.10 15.12 0.24
C ALA A 85 -19.55 16.58 0.08
N SER A 86 -19.20 17.22 -1.03
CA SER A 86 -19.62 18.58 -1.32
C SER A 86 -21.14 18.64 -1.18
N ALA A 87 -21.63 19.51 -0.30
CA ALA A 87 -23.05 19.80 -0.13
C ALA A 87 -23.63 20.47 -1.39
#